data_AF-A0A5N8ADF0-F1
#
_entry.id   AF-A0A5N8ADF0-F1
#
_cell.length_a   1.000
_cell.length_b   1.000
_cell.length_c   1.000
_cell.angle_alpha   90.00
_cell.angle_beta   90.00
_cell.angle_gamma   90.00
#
_symmetry.space_group_name_H-M   'P 1'
#
loop_
_entity.id
_entity.type
_entity.pdbx_description
1 polymer ?
#
loop_
_entity_poly.entity_id
_entity_poly.type
_entity_poly.pdbx_seq_one_letter_code
_entity_poly.pdbx_strand_id
1 'polypeptide(L)' 'MSATSDFYLARAEQNAYEARECNLANVRDRYLHSQAVWQALADRVLISETTREAQLAEKIAKQIS' A
#
# COMPACT_ATOMS: atom_id res chain seq x y z
N MET A 1 -1.58 -13.99 -9.25
CA MET A 1 -0.45 -13.08 -8.91
C MET A 1 -0.94 -12.15 -7.81
N SER A 2 -0.28 -12.16 -6.64
CA SER A 2 -0.58 -11.21 -5.57
C SER A 2 0.02 -9.86 -5.96
N ALA A 3 -0.73 -8.76 -5.83
CA ALA A 3 -0.15 -7.43 -5.89
C ALA A 3 0.67 -7.16 -4.60
N THR A 4 1.78 -6.44 -4.73
CA THR A 4 2.65 -6.05 -3.60
C THR A 4 2.19 -4.72 -3.00
N SER A 5 2.71 -4.38 -1.81
CA SER A 5 2.50 -3.07 -1.19
C SER A 5 2.92 -1.92 -2.14
N ASP A 6 4.08 -2.05 -2.80
CA ASP A 6 4.57 -1.08 -3.80
C ASP A 6 3.59 -0.81 -4.94
N PHE A 7 2.92 -1.84 -5.45
CA PHE A 7 1.93 -1.66 -6.51
C PHE A 7 0.78 -0.76 -6.05
N TYR A 8 0.28 -0.98 -4.83
CA TYR A 8 -0.80 -0.18 -4.27
C TYR A 8 -0.34 1.24 -3.93
N LEU A 9 0.90 1.42 -3.47
CA LEU A 9 1.49 2.74 -3.25
C LEU A 9 1.59 3.53 -4.54
N ALA A 10 2.08 2.93 -5.63
CA ALA A 10 2.15 3.59 -6.94
C ALA A 10 0.76 4.04 -7.43
N ARG A 11 -0.29 3.24 -7.16
CA ARG A 11 -1.67 3.64 -7.46
C ARG A 11 -2.16 4.78 -6.58
N ALA A 12 -1.84 4.77 -5.29
CA ALA A 12 -2.18 5.85 -4.37
C ALA A 12 -1.53 7.17 -4.81
N GLU A 13 -0.24 7.15 -5.17
CA GLU A 13 0.51 8.30 -5.68
C GLU A 13 -0.10 8.85 -6.98
N GLN A 14 -0.45 7.97 -7.92
CA GLN A 14 -1.10 8.39 -9.17
C GLN A 14 -2.42 9.12 -8.91
N ASN A 15 -3.27 8.59 -8.01
CA ASN A 15 -4.53 9.24 -7.66
C ASN A 15 -4.30 10.56 -6.91
N ALA A 16 -3.27 10.64 -6.06
CA ALA A 16 -2.89 11.88 -5.38
C ALA A 16 -2.44 12.95 -6.39
N TYR A 17 -1.68 12.57 -7.41
CA TYR A 17 -1.29 13.45 -8.50
C TYR A 17 -2.51 13.93 -9.29
N GLU A 18 -3.38 13.02 -9.73
CA GLU A 18 -4.60 13.37 -10.47
C GLU A 18 -5.55 14.26 -9.65
N ALA A 19 -5.65 14.05 -8.34
CA ALA A 19 -6.41 14.93 -7.45
C ALA A 19 -5.86 16.36 -7.40
N ARG A 20 -4.52 16.52 -7.42
CA ARG A 20 -3.85 17.84 -7.41
C ARG A 20 -4.06 18.60 -8.72
N GLU A 21 -4.01 17.90 -9.84
CA GLU A 21 -4.21 18.51 -11.18
C GLU A 21 -5.69 18.77 -11.49
N CYS A 22 -6.62 18.24 -10.69
CA CYS A 22 -8.04 18.34 -10.96
C CYS A 22 -8.67 19.64 -10.44
N ASN A 23 -9.17 20.46 -11.37
CA ASN A 23 -9.88 21.70 -11.07
C ASN A 23 -11.33 21.49 -10.60
N LEU A 24 -11.95 20.35 -10.92
CA LEU A 24 -13.34 20.05 -10.55
C LEU A 24 -13.38 19.35 -9.20
N ALA A 25 -14.03 19.98 -8.20
CA ALA A 25 -14.07 19.47 -6.82
C ALA A 25 -14.64 18.04 -6.72
N ASN A 26 -15.75 17.76 -7.41
CA ASN A 26 -16.38 16.44 -7.41
C ASN A 26 -15.49 15.35 -8.02
N VAL A 27 -14.62 15.68 -8.96
CA VAL A 27 -13.67 14.73 -9.57
C VAL A 27 -12.44 14.58 -8.68
N ARG A 28 -11.93 15.66 -8.11
CA ARG A 28 -10.86 15.65 -7.10
C ARG A 28 -11.21 14.76 -5.91
N ASP A 29 -12.43 14.87 -5.37
CA ASP A 29 -12.87 14.08 -4.23
C ASP A 29 -12.91 12.58 -4.56
N ARG A 30 -13.26 12.22 -5.79
CA ARG A 30 -13.20 10.81 -6.25
C ARG A 30 -11.77 10.29 -6.28
N TYR A 31 -10.82 11.10 -6.74
CA TYR A 31 -9.41 10.74 -6.73
C TYR A 31 -8.86 10.61 -5.31
N LEU A 32 -9.21 11.52 -4.40
CA LEU A 32 -8.82 11.42 -2.99
C LEU A 32 -9.41 10.17 -2.32
N HIS A 33 -10.66 9.83 -2.61
CA HIS A 33 -11.27 8.59 -2.12
C HIS A 33 -10.53 7.35 -2.65
N SER A 34 -10.26 7.32 -3.96
CA SER A 34 -9.50 6.24 -4.60
C SER A 34 -8.09 6.11 -4.00
N GLN A 35 -7.37 7.23 -3.82
CA GLN A 35 -6.08 7.27 -3.12
C GLN A 35 -6.17 6.62 -1.74
N ALA A 36 -7.17 6.99 -0.93
CA ALA A 36 -7.33 6.44 0.41
C ALA A 36 -7.58 4.91 0.40
N VAL A 37 -8.35 4.42 -0.57
CA VAL A 37 -8.57 2.97 -0.76
C VAL A 37 -7.26 2.27 -1.11
N TRP A 38 -6.47 2.82 -2.04
CA TRP A 38 -5.19 2.24 -2.42
C TRP A 38 -4.18 2.24 -1.26
N GLN A 39 -4.13 3.33 -0.49
CA GLN A 39 -3.28 3.41 0.69
C GLN A 39 -3.65 2.33 1.71
N ALA A 40 -4.94 2.17 2.01
CA ALA A 40 -5.40 1.15 2.95
C ALA A 40 -5.06 -0.28 2.49
N LEU A 41 -5.04 -0.54 1.19
CA LEU A 41 -4.61 -1.83 0.63
C LEU A 41 -3.10 -2.03 0.76
N ALA A 42 -2.30 -0.99 0.49
CA ALA A 42 -0.85 -1.02 0.69
C ALA A 42 -0.51 -1.35 2.15
N ASP A 43 -1.14 -0.66 3.10
CA ASP A 43 -0.91 -0.83 4.53
C ASP A 43 -1.20 -2.27 4.98
N ARG A 44 -2.32 -2.85 4.50
CA ARG A 44 -2.69 -4.25 4.81
C ARG A 44 -1.66 -5.25 4.29
N VAL A 45 -1.18 -5.06 3.06
CA VAL A 45 -0.18 -5.94 2.48
C VAL A 45 1.14 -5.82 3.21
N LEU A 46 1.57 -4.59 3.51
CA LEU A 46 2.82 -4.32 4.23
C LEU A 46 2.83 -4.97 5.62
N ILE A 47 1.72 -4.90 6.37
CA ILE A 47 1.58 -5.60 7.66
C ILE A 47 1.77 -7.11 7.48
N SER A 48 1.19 -7.68 6.42
CA SER A 48 1.31 -9.12 6.14
C SER A 48 2.73 -9.52 5.72
N GLU A 49 3.43 -8.68 4.96
CA GLU A 49 4.80 -8.90 4.49
C GLU A 49 5.77 -8.84 5.68
N THR A 50 5.72 -7.75 6.46
CA THR A 50 6.55 -7.56 7.65
C THR A 50 6.34 -8.64 8.71
N THR A 51 5.10 -9.09 8.92
CA THR A 51 4.81 -10.20 9.85
C THR A 51 5.46 -11.50 9.38
N ARG A 52 5.42 -11.80 8.08
CA ARG A 52 6.06 -13.02 7.53
C ARG A 52 7.58 -12.95 7.66
N GLU A 53 8.18 -11.80 7.35
CA GLU A 53 9.62 -11.58 7.50
C GLU A 53 10.08 -11.77 8.94
N ALA A 54 9.35 -11.21 9.90
CA ALA A 54 9.64 -11.38 11.32
C ALA A 54 9.58 -12.87 11.75
N GLN A 55 8.56 -13.61 11.29
CA GLN A 55 8.43 -15.04 11.58
C GLN A 55 9.56 -15.88 10.95
N LEU A 56 10.02 -15.53 9.75
CA LEU A 56 11.13 -16.20 9.11
C LEU A 56 12.45 -15.92 9.85
N ALA A 57 12.69 -14.68 10.24
CA ALA A 57 13.85 -14.30 11.04
C ALA A 57 13.89 -15.05 12.38
N GLU A 58 12.75 -15.15 13.07
CA GLU A 58 12.65 -15.90 14.33
C GLU A 58 12.93 -17.39 14.13
N LYS A 59 12.40 -18.01 13.05
CA LYS A 59 12.68 -19.42 12.73
C LYS A 59 14.16 -19.66 12.45
N ILE A 60 14.79 -18.79 11.65
CA ILE A 60 16.22 -18.89 11.34
C ILE A 60 17.05 -18.75 12.63
N ALA A 61 16.72 -17.78 13.48
CA ALA A 61 17.40 -17.60 14.77
C ALA A 61 17.33 -18.84 15.66
N LYS A 62 16.17 -19.51 15.71
CA LYS A 62 15.98 -20.77 16.46
C LYS A 62 16.69 -21.98 15.84
N GLN A 63 16.97 -21.97 14.54
CA GLN A 63 17.66 -23.07 13.85
C GLN A 63 19.19 -22.97 13.96
N ILE A 64 19.71 -21.77 14.24
CA ILE A 64 21.15 -21.49 14.35
C ILE A 64 21.60 -21.43 15.83
N SER A 65 20.67 -21.35 16.80
CA SER A 65 20.96 -21.49 18.24
C SER A 65 20.97 -22.95 18.68
#